data_AF-A0A7S4Q245-F1
#
_entry.id   AF-A0A7S4Q245-F1
#
_cell.length_a   1.000
_cell.length_b   1.000
_cell.length_c   1.000
_cell.angle_alpha   90.00
_cell.angle_beta   90.00
_cell.angle_gamma   90.00
#
_symmetry.space_group_name_H-M   'P 1'
#
loop_
_entity.id
_entity.type
_entity.pdbx_description
1 polymer ?
#
loop_
_entity_poly.entity_id
_entity_poly.type
_entity_poly.pdbx_seq_one_letter_code
_entity_poly.pdbx_strand_id
1 'polypeptide(L)'
;DGQSLLAEGGGLLAVVDAMGRLPEDLELQKRGLATVWALAEIGESEAVLEHGGLAAALAAMQSHPGSPELQRWGCATLWALCSRGPEGAARKAVETGAVQAVVAAMKDCPEAVDVQERGIGALSVLAERGGQLGAQAVVDLGGIDVAFKAPSLHPDSPNLQRLSDDLTHVVHARMDTLTSGANWEEEEEVAGGGEEVADSEEPSSPSTASTAASGGLLGASGLFSGAASTVAAEAASEAAHDTRTPRPPSDTEQREVDPAAEADDIEL
;
A
#
# COMPACT_ATOMS: atom_id res chain seq x y z
N ASP A 1 8.62 -21.21 -14.34
CA ASP A 1 9.61 -21.02 -13.27
C ASP A 1 10.21 -19.63 -13.33
N GLY A 2 9.62 -18.68 -12.60
CA GLY A 2 10.28 -17.45 -12.17
C GLY A 2 11.45 -17.76 -11.20
N GLN A 3 12.18 -18.86 -11.39
CA GLN A 3 12.93 -19.62 -10.37
C GLN A 3 14.44 -19.76 -10.64
N SER A 4 15.09 -18.64 -10.87
CA SER A 4 16.38 -18.40 -10.26
C SER A 4 16.42 -17.01 -9.60
N LEU A 5 15.49 -16.08 -9.85
CA LEU A 5 15.29 -15.40 -11.15
C LEU A 5 15.60 -13.89 -11.11
N LEU A 6 16.18 -13.45 -10.00
CA LEU A 6 17.16 -12.37 -9.88
C LEU A 6 18.38 -12.82 -9.05
N ALA A 7 18.47 -14.12 -8.74
CA ALA A 7 19.41 -14.81 -7.84
C ALA A 7 19.45 -14.21 -6.42
N GLU A 8 18.47 -14.60 -5.60
CA GLU A 8 18.38 -14.45 -4.12
C GLU A 8 18.43 -13.04 -3.47
N GLY A 9 18.44 -11.96 -4.25
CA GLY A 9 18.32 -10.59 -3.73
C GLY A 9 19.26 -9.61 -4.42
N GLY A 10 20.31 -10.12 -5.05
CA GLY A 10 21.31 -9.31 -5.74
C GLY A 10 20.76 -8.53 -6.94
N GLY A 11 19.84 -9.11 -7.74
CA GLY A 11 19.28 -8.43 -8.90
C GLY A 11 18.33 -7.28 -8.54
N LEU A 12 17.47 -7.47 -7.52
CA LEU A 12 16.61 -6.39 -7.02
C LEU A 12 17.45 -5.30 -6.36
N LEU A 13 18.42 -5.68 -5.53
CA LEU A 13 19.34 -4.73 -4.91
C LEU A 13 20.08 -3.90 -5.96
N ALA A 14 20.59 -4.54 -7.02
CA ALA A 14 21.28 -3.84 -8.10
C ALA A 14 20.35 -2.86 -8.85
N VAL A 15 19.08 -3.21 -9.04
CA VAL A 15 18.08 -2.31 -9.64
C VAL A 15 17.81 -1.11 -8.73
N VAL A 16 17.57 -1.35 -7.43
CA VAL A 16 17.35 -0.29 -6.44
C VAL A 16 18.57 0.63 -6.31
N ASP A 17 19.77 0.06 -6.26
CA ASP A 17 21.02 0.81 -6.21
C ASP A 17 21.22 1.65 -7.48
N ALA A 18 20.93 1.10 -8.66
CA ALA A 18 21.01 1.83 -9.92
C ALA A 18 20.03 3.01 -9.94
N MET A 19 18.79 2.79 -9.50
CA MET A 19 17.78 3.85 -9.37
C MET A 19 18.25 4.95 -8.40
N GLY A 20 18.86 4.60 -7.28
CA GLY A 20 19.38 5.57 -6.31
C GLY A 20 20.59 6.38 -6.81
N ARG A 21 21.43 5.79 -7.67
CA ARG A 21 22.63 6.46 -8.23
C ARG A 21 22.32 7.39 -9.39
N LEU A 22 21.23 7.13 -10.11
CA LEU A 22 20.86 7.85 -11.34
C LEU A 22 19.40 8.31 -11.25
N PRO A 23 19.06 9.18 -10.29
CA PRO A 23 17.68 9.65 -10.09
C PRO A 23 17.14 10.41 -11.31
N GLU A 24 17.99 11.13 -12.04
CA GLU A 24 17.60 11.94 -13.20
C GLU A 24 17.37 11.13 -14.49
N ASP A 25 17.79 9.87 -14.54
CA ASP A 25 17.59 9.03 -15.73
C ASP A 25 16.17 8.47 -15.74
N LEU A 26 15.24 9.20 -16.35
CA LEU A 26 13.82 8.83 -16.44
C LEU A 26 13.61 7.41 -16.96
N GLU A 27 14.38 6.99 -17.94
CA GLU A 27 14.21 5.70 -18.61
C GLU A 27 14.72 4.53 -17.75
N LEU A 28 15.76 4.76 -16.96
CA LEU A 28 16.16 3.85 -15.90
C LEU A 28 15.11 3.80 -14.79
N GLN A 29 14.60 4.95 -14.33
CA GLN A 29 13.61 5.00 -13.26
C GLN A 29 12.32 4.25 -13.64
N LYS A 30 11.82 4.44 -14.86
CA LYS A 30 10.64 3.69 -15.36
C LYS A 30 10.86 2.19 -15.34
N ARG A 31 11.97 1.70 -15.91
CA ARG A 31 12.27 0.26 -15.97
C ARG A 31 12.51 -0.33 -14.59
N GLY A 32 13.24 0.38 -13.76
CA GLY A 32 13.49 0.00 -12.37
C GLY A 32 12.19 -0.11 -11.59
N LEU A 33 11.35 0.91 -11.65
CA LEU A 33 10.07 0.93 -10.93
C LEU A 33 9.07 -0.12 -11.46
N ALA A 34 9.04 -0.36 -12.77
CA ALA A 34 8.27 -1.45 -13.36
C ALA A 34 8.74 -2.82 -12.84
N THR A 35 10.04 -3.03 -12.67
CA THR A 35 10.61 -4.26 -12.10
C THR A 35 10.22 -4.42 -10.63
N VAL A 36 10.33 -3.34 -9.85
CA VAL A 36 9.91 -3.32 -8.43
C VAL A 36 8.41 -3.60 -8.28
N TRP A 37 7.58 -2.99 -9.13
CA TRP A 37 6.14 -3.29 -9.18
C TRP A 37 5.86 -4.75 -9.52
N ALA A 38 6.49 -5.29 -10.57
CA ALA A 38 6.24 -6.65 -11.01
C ALA A 38 6.52 -7.67 -9.90
N LEU A 39 7.60 -7.47 -9.14
CA LEU A 39 7.94 -8.30 -7.98
C LEU A 39 6.90 -8.17 -6.86
N ALA A 40 6.48 -6.94 -6.53
CA ALA A 40 5.44 -6.72 -5.54
C ALA A 40 4.11 -7.39 -5.93
N GLU A 41 3.76 -7.38 -7.21
CA GLU A 41 2.52 -7.96 -7.74
C GLU A 41 2.50 -9.49 -7.66
N ILE A 42 3.62 -10.16 -7.94
CA ILE A 42 3.71 -11.62 -7.86
C ILE A 42 3.86 -12.16 -6.43
N GLY A 43 3.85 -11.28 -5.41
CA GLY A 43 3.90 -11.66 -4.01
C GLY A 43 5.26 -11.51 -3.33
N GLU A 44 6.29 -11.02 -4.01
CA GLU A 44 7.63 -10.79 -3.44
C GLU A 44 7.73 -9.45 -2.69
N SER A 45 6.63 -9.01 -2.08
CA SER A 45 6.54 -7.71 -1.40
C SER A 45 7.49 -7.61 -0.20
N GLU A 46 7.74 -8.71 0.51
CA GLU A 46 8.73 -8.76 1.60
C GLU A 46 10.14 -8.45 1.09
N ALA A 47 10.60 -9.16 0.06
CA ALA A 47 11.89 -8.93 -0.55
C ALA A 47 12.03 -7.50 -1.08
N VAL A 48 10.96 -6.94 -1.68
CA VAL A 48 10.94 -5.55 -2.14
C VAL A 48 11.11 -4.57 -0.97
N LEU A 49 10.46 -4.80 0.16
CA LEU A 49 10.58 -3.95 1.35
C LEU A 49 11.96 -4.07 2.02
N GLU A 50 12.53 -5.27 2.06
CA GLU A 50 13.86 -5.55 2.63
C GLU A 50 14.98 -4.88 1.84
N HIS A 51 14.89 -4.88 0.51
CA HIS A 51 15.89 -4.30 -0.38
C HIS A 51 15.65 -2.81 -0.68
N GLY A 52 14.80 -2.13 0.08
CA GLY A 52 14.60 -0.68 -0.03
C GLY A 52 13.75 -0.23 -1.23
N GLY A 53 13.02 -1.14 -1.89
CA GLY A 53 12.20 -0.82 -3.06
C GLY A 53 11.10 0.21 -2.80
N LEU A 54 10.56 0.27 -1.58
CA LEU A 54 9.64 1.34 -1.17
C LEU A 54 10.30 2.73 -1.25
N ALA A 55 11.50 2.89 -0.68
CA ALA A 55 12.21 4.16 -0.71
C ALA A 55 12.61 4.54 -2.15
N ALA A 56 13.04 3.55 -2.95
CA ALA A 56 13.35 3.75 -4.36
C ALA A 56 12.13 4.20 -5.17
N ALA A 57 10.95 3.61 -4.92
CA ALA A 57 9.71 4.00 -5.58
C ALA A 57 9.33 5.45 -5.25
N LEU A 58 9.39 5.83 -3.98
CA LEU A 58 9.09 7.20 -3.55
C LEU A 58 10.09 8.21 -4.13
N ALA A 59 11.38 7.89 -4.13
CA ALA A 59 12.41 8.75 -4.72
C ALA A 59 12.23 8.92 -6.24
N ALA A 60 11.89 7.84 -6.95
CA ALA A 60 11.60 7.90 -8.39
C ALA A 60 10.41 8.80 -8.69
N MET A 61 9.30 8.64 -7.95
CA MET A 61 8.10 9.47 -8.08
C MET A 61 8.41 10.95 -7.84
N GLN A 62 9.22 11.26 -6.82
CA GLN A 62 9.61 12.63 -6.50
C GLN A 62 10.55 13.26 -7.52
N SER A 63 11.42 12.46 -8.15
CA SER A 63 12.38 12.94 -9.15
C SER A 63 11.71 13.24 -10.50
N HIS A 64 10.60 12.57 -10.82
CA HIS A 64 9.91 12.68 -12.11
C HIS A 64 8.39 12.94 -11.95
N PRO A 65 7.97 14.04 -11.29
CA PRO A 65 6.56 14.34 -11.02
C PRO A 65 5.72 14.46 -12.30
N GLY A 66 6.32 15.00 -13.37
CA GLY A 66 5.64 15.21 -14.65
C GLY A 66 5.61 14.02 -15.60
N SER A 67 5.99 12.82 -15.17
CA SER A 67 5.95 11.62 -16.01
C SER A 67 4.76 10.71 -15.64
N PRO A 68 3.65 10.74 -16.39
CA PRO A 68 2.46 9.95 -16.04
C PRO A 68 2.72 8.45 -15.97
N GLU A 69 3.60 7.94 -16.84
CA GLU A 69 3.97 6.53 -16.86
C GLU A 69 4.72 6.13 -15.58
N LEU A 70 5.67 6.95 -15.14
CA LEU A 70 6.40 6.69 -13.89
C LEU A 70 5.48 6.82 -12.68
N GLN A 71 4.64 7.85 -12.63
CA GLN A 71 3.66 8.03 -11.56
C GLN A 71 2.67 6.87 -11.48
N ARG A 72 2.22 6.35 -12.64
CA ARG A 72 1.39 5.15 -12.74
C ARG A 72 2.08 3.96 -12.10
N TRP A 73 3.34 3.70 -12.45
CA TRP A 73 4.10 2.60 -11.86
C TRP A 73 4.31 2.81 -10.36
N GLY A 74 4.62 4.02 -9.92
CA GLY A 74 4.79 4.33 -8.50
C GLY A 74 3.53 4.08 -7.67
N CYS A 75 2.38 4.59 -8.12
CA CYS A 75 1.09 4.31 -7.47
C CYS A 75 0.77 2.81 -7.48
N ALA A 76 1.03 2.10 -8.59
CA ALA A 76 0.83 0.65 -8.67
C ALA A 76 1.72 -0.12 -7.69
N THR A 77 3.00 0.25 -7.58
CA THR A 77 3.96 -0.35 -6.64
C THR A 77 3.48 -0.17 -5.21
N LEU A 78 3.09 1.06 -4.83
CA LEU A 78 2.60 1.33 -3.48
C LEU A 78 1.32 0.55 -3.17
N TRP A 79 0.39 0.50 -4.12
CA TRP A 79 -0.82 -0.29 -3.97
C TRP A 79 -0.51 -1.79 -3.78
N ALA A 80 0.35 -2.37 -4.62
CA ALA A 80 0.74 -3.77 -4.54
C ALA A 80 1.44 -4.09 -3.21
N LEU A 81 2.46 -3.30 -2.84
CA LEU A 81 3.21 -3.47 -1.59
C LEU A 81 2.31 -3.38 -0.36
N CYS A 82 1.37 -2.43 -0.35
CA CYS A 82 0.49 -2.24 0.79
C CYS A 82 -0.66 -3.24 0.81
N SER A 83 -1.06 -3.85 -0.32
CA SER A 83 -2.17 -4.81 -0.38
C SER A 83 -1.73 -6.25 -0.17
N ARG A 84 -0.58 -6.61 -0.75
CA ARG A 84 -0.05 -7.98 -0.75
C ARG A 84 1.12 -8.17 0.21
N GLY A 85 1.68 -7.07 0.72
CA GLY A 85 2.79 -7.12 1.66
C GLY A 85 2.41 -7.56 3.07
N PRO A 86 3.45 -7.81 3.89
CA PRO A 86 3.30 -8.30 5.26
C PRO A 86 2.54 -7.31 6.13
N GLU A 87 2.12 -7.77 7.30
CA GLU A 87 1.52 -6.90 8.31
C GLU A 87 2.47 -5.73 8.64
N GLY A 88 1.93 -4.52 8.72
CA GLY A 88 2.70 -3.30 8.94
C GLY A 88 3.35 -2.67 7.70
N ALA A 89 3.33 -3.32 6.53
CA ALA A 89 3.87 -2.74 5.29
C ALA A 89 3.22 -1.39 4.95
N ALA A 90 1.89 -1.32 5.02
CA ALA A 90 1.14 -0.08 4.79
C ALA A 90 1.49 1.00 5.82
N ARG A 91 1.64 0.64 7.10
CA ARG A 91 2.05 1.58 8.16
C ARG A 91 3.45 2.15 7.88
N LYS A 92 4.42 1.30 7.52
CA LYS A 92 5.77 1.74 7.12
C LYS A 92 5.73 2.64 5.89
N ALA A 93 4.86 2.35 4.92
CA ALA A 93 4.66 3.21 3.75
C ALA A 93 4.11 4.59 4.14
N VAL A 94 3.14 4.66 5.04
CA VAL A 94 2.63 5.94 5.56
C VAL A 94 3.74 6.72 6.27
N GLU A 95 4.50 6.08 7.18
CA GLU A 95 5.61 6.70 7.93
C GLU A 95 6.74 7.21 7.03
N THR A 96 6.92 6.64 5.84
CA THR A 96 7.91 7.06 4.84
C THR A 96 7.39 8.09 3.85
N GLY A 97 6.13 8.56 4.00
CA GLY A 97 5.55 9.61 3.18
C GLY A 97 4.87 9.13 1.90
N ALA A 98 4.46 7.86 1.82
CA ALA A 98 3.78 7.33 0.64
C ALA A 98 2.48 8.07 0.31
N VAL A 99 1.70 8.47 1.31
CA VAL A 99 0.46 9.24 1.09
C VAL A 99 0.76 10.56 0.39
N GLN A 100 1.80 11.29 0.81
CA GLN A 100 2.20 12.54 0.19
C GLN A 100 2.65 12.34 -1.26
N ALA A 101 3.42 11.29 -1.53
CA ALA A 101 3.87 10.97 -2.88
C ALA A 101 2.69 10.65 -3.81
N VAL A 102 1.71 9.87 -3.37
CA VAL A 102 0.52 9.53 -4.17
C VAL A 102 -0.34 10.77 -4.42
N VAL A 103 -0.58 11.59 -3.40
CA VAL A 103 -1.35 12.84 -3.57
C VAL A 103 -0.66 13.79 -4.55
N ALA A 104 0.67 13.93 -4.46
CA ALA A 104 1.45 14.73 -5.39
C ALA A 104 1.34 14.18 -6.82
N ALA A 105 1.52 12.87 -7.01
CA ALA A 105 1.39 12.20 -8.30
C ALA A 105 0.04 12.47 -8.97
N MET A 106 -1.05 12.35 -8.21
CA MET A 106 -2.40 12.62 -8.72
C MET A 106 -2.63 14.10 -9.07
N LYS A 107 -1.99 15.03 -8.35
CA LYS A 107 -2.04 16.47 -8.63
C LYS A 107 -1.20 16.86 -9.85
N ASP A 108 -0.04 16.24 -10.03
CA ASP A 108 0.90 16.53 -11.12
C ASP A 108 0.49 15.85 -12.44
N CYS A 109 -0.24 14.74 -12.36
CA CYS A 109 -0.77 14.00 -13.51
C CYS A 109 -2.32 13.91 -13.50
N PRO A 110 -3.05 15.03 -13.50
CA PRO A 110 -4.51 15.03 -13.37
C PRO A 110 -5.22 14.40 -14.57
N GLU A 111 -4.65 14.52 -15.78
CA GLU A 111 -5.23 14.00 -17.03
C GLU A 111 -4.96 12.50 -17.25
N ALA A 112 -4.14 11.87 -16.40
CA ALA A 112 -3.79 10.47 -16.55
C ALA A 112 -4.72 9.58 -15.72
N VAL A 113 -5.80 9.09 -16.34
CA VAL A 113 -6.81 8.24 -15.69
C VAL A 113 -6.20 7.05 -14.93
N ASP A 114 -5.18 6.41 -15.51
CA ASP A 114 -4.46 5.29 -14.90
C ASP A 114 -3.74 5.67 -13.59
N VAL A 115 -3.23 6.90 -13.50
CA VAL A 115 -2.59 7.44 -12.28
C VAL A 115 -3.65 7.72 -11.24
N GLN A 116 -4.81 8.27 -11.65
CA GLN A 116 -5.92 8.55 -10.75
C GLN A 116 -6.48 7.25 -10.14
N GLU A 117 -6.78 6.23 -10.95
CA GLU A 117 -7.35 4.97 -10.46
C GLU A 117 -6.40 4.26 -9.49
N ARG A 118 -5.12 4.15 -9.85
CA ARG A 118 -4.10 3.51 -9.00
C ARG A 118 -3.77 4.36 -7.78
N GLY A 119 -3.78 5.68 -7.92
CA GLY A 119 -3.56 6.62 -6.83
C GLY A 119 -4.65 6.47 -5.77
N ILE A 120 -5.92 6.47 -6.16
CA ILE A 120 -7.03 6.25 -5.23
C ILE A 120 -6.93 4.85 -4.60
N GLY A 121 -6.65 3.81 -5.39
CA GLY A 121 -6.43 2.46 -4.86
C GLY A 121 -5.32 2.38 -3.81
N ALA A 122 -4.19 3.05 -4.06
CA ALA A 122 -3.10 3.15 -3.10
C ALA A 122 -3.51 3.90 -1.82
N LEU A 123 -4.21 5.04 -1.94
CA LEU A 123 -4.71 5.80 -0.80
C LEU A 123 -5.70 4.98 0.04
N SER A 124 -6.59 4.21 -0.58
CA SER A 124 -7.57 3.37 0.13
C SER A 124 -6.87 2.31 0.98
N VAL A 125 -5.88 1.62 0.42
CA VAL A 125 -5.15 0.58 1.16
C VAL A 125 -4.23 1.18 2.24
N LEU A 126 -3.63 2.34 1.97
CA LEU A 126 -2.86 3.08 2.99
C LEU A 126 -3.76 3.52 4.15
N ALA A 127 -4.99 3.97 3.89
CA ALA A 127 -5.96 4.31 4.94
C ALA A 127 -6.45 3.07 5.69
N GLU A 128 -6.77 1.99 4.98
CA GLU A 128 -7.33 0.79 5.57
C GLU A 128 -6.31 0.00 6.41
N ARG A 129 -5.14 -0.30 5.83
CA ARG A 129 -4.10 -1.14 6.45
C ARG A 129 -3.03 -0.33 7.18
N GLY A 130 -2.88 0.96 6.89
CA GLY A 130 -2.05 1.88 7.69
C GLY A 130 -2.73 2.31 8.98
N GLY A 131 -3.99 1.93 9.19
CA GLY A 131 -4.78 2.25 10.38
C GLY A 131 -5.03 3.74 10.51
N GLN A 132 -5.16 4.21 11.76
CA GLN A 132 -5.46 5.62 12.04
C GLN A 132 -4.44 6.59 11.46
N LEU A 133 -3.15 6.22 11.51
CA LEU A 133 -2.08 7.05 10.95
C LEU A 133 -2.28 7.24 9.44
N GLY A 134 -2.61 6.16 8.73
CA GLY A 134 -2.88 6.20 7.29
C GLY A 134 -4.11 7.03 6.95
N ALA A 135 -5.23 6.78 7.64
CA ALA A 135 -6.46 7.53 7.44
C ALA A 135 -6.26 9.03 7.72
N GLN A 136 -5.56 9.39 8.81
CA GLN A 136 -5.28 10.78 9.15
C GLN A 136 -4.38 11.45 8.12
N ALA A 137 -3.32 10.77 7.68
CA ALA A 137 -2.45 11.29 6.64
C ALA A 137 -3.21 11.55 5.33
N VAL A 138 -4.16 10.68 4.95
CA VAL A 138 -5.01 10.88 3.77
C VAL A 138 -5.87 12.14 3.92
N VAL A 139 -6.42 12.41 5.09
CA VAL A 139 -7.18 13.65 5.36
C VAL A 139 -6.28 14.87 5.31
N ASP A 140 -5.19 14.87 6.09
CA ASP A 140 -4.33 16.03 6.28
C ASP A 140 -3.65 16.50 5.00
N LEU A 141 -3.36 15.56 4.09
CA LEU A 141 -2.72 15.85 2.81
C LEU A 141 -3.73 16.17 1.69
N GLY A 142 -5.03 16.14 1.98
CA GLY A 142 -6.11 16.41 1.02
C GLY A 142 -6.30 15.28 0.00
N GLY A 143 -6.03 14.03 0.40
CA GLY A 143 -6.20 12.86 -0.47
C GLY A 143 -7.65 12.61 -0.87
N ILE A 144 -8.61 12.86 0.04
CA ILE A 144 -10.04 12.81 -0.27
C ILE A 144 -10.41 13.83 -1.35
N ASP A 145 -9.92 15.07 -1.24
CA ASP A 145 -10.24 16.14 -2.20
C ASP A 145 -9.76 15.80 -3.62
N VAL A 146 -8.55 15.25 -3.74
CA VAL A 146 -7.99 14.85 -5.03
C VAL A 146 -8.75 13.66 -5.61
N ALA A 147 -9.08 12.67 -4.79
CA ALA A 147 -9.89 11.52 -5.22
C ALA A 147 -11.30 11.95 -5.68
N PHE A 148 -11.96 12.84 -4.94
CA PHE A 148 -13.29 13.35 -5.26
C PHE A 148 -13.30 14.20 -6.53
N LYS A 149 -12.21 14.89 -6.83
CA LYS A 149 -12.09 15.68 -8.07
C LYS A 149 -11.87 14.79 -9.31
N ALA A 150 -11.21 13.64 -9.18
CA ALA A 150 -10.83 12.79 -10.32
C ALA A 150 -12.00 12.39 -11.25
N PRO A 151 -13.19 11.95 -10.76
CA PRO A 151 -14.33 11.63 -11.61
C PRO A 151 -14.81 12.79 -12.49
N SER A 152 -14.70 14.03 -11.99
CA SER A 152 -15.11 15.23 -12.75
C SER A 152 -14.18 15.54 -13.93
N LEU A 153 -12.92 15.13 -13.84
CA LEU A 153 -11.94 15.25 -14.92
C LEU A 153 -12.02 14.09 -15.91
N HIS A 154 -12.53 12.94 -15.47
CA HIS A 154 -12.60 11.68 -16.22
C HIS A 154 -14.02 11.10 -16.21
N PRO A 155 -15.01 11.77 -16.81
CA PRO A 155 -16.40 11.31 -16.78
C PRO A 155 -16.62 9.95 -17.45
N ASP A 156 -15.69 9.53 -18.31
CA ASP A 156 -15.73 8.24 -19.02
C ASP A 156 -15.23 7.05 -18.17
N SER A 157 -14.65 7.29 -16.99
CA SER A 157 -14.26 6.22 -16.05
C SER A 157 -15.20 6.19 -14.83
N PRO A 158 -16.26 5.37 -14.84
CA PRO A 158 -17.14 5.20 -13.69
C PRO A 158 -16.42 4.55 -12.49
N ASN A 159 -15.28 3.89 -12.74
CA ASN A 159 -14.46 3.29 -11.68
C ASN A 159 -13.95 4.33 -10.70
N LEU A 160 -13.59 5.53 -11.18
CA LEU A 160 -13.07 6.59 -10.32
C LEU A 160 -14.10 7.07 -9.31
N GLN A 161 -15.38 7.15 -9.70
CA GLN A 161 -16.44 7.55 -8.78
C GLN A 161 -16.56 6.53 -7.64
N ARG A 162 -16.66 5.24 -7.99
CA ARG A 162 -16.74 4.17 -7.00
C ARG A 162 -15.51 4.15 -6.08
N LEU A 163 -14.31 4.26 -6.64
CA LEU A 163 -13.07 4.28 -5.87
C LEU A 163 -12.99 5.47 -4.91
N SER A 164 -13.46 6.64 -5.34
CA SER A 164 -13.53 7.84 -4.49
C SER A 164 -14.51 7.66 -3.33
N ASP A 165 -15.67 7.08 -3.60
CA ASP A 165 -16.68 6.80 -2.57
C ASP A 165 -16.16 5.75 -1.56
N ASP A 166 -15.52 4.69 -2.07
CA ASP A 166 -14.88 3.64 -1.26
C ASP A 166 -13.78 4.23 -0.35
N LEU A 167 -12.90 5.08 -0.88
CA LEU A 167 -11.87 5.78 -0.10
C LEU A 167 -12.49 6.60 1.03
N THR A 168 -13.51 7.39 0.70
CA THR A 168 -14.21 8.25 1.66
C THR A 168 -14.84 7.43 2.78
N HIS A 169 -15.47 6.30 2.45
CA HIS A 169 -16.04 5.38 3.42
C HIS A 169 -14.96 4.75 4.32
N VAL A 170 -13.84 4.28 3.75
CA VAL A 170 -12.73 3.72 4.51
C VAL A 170 -12.16 4.73 5.51
N VAL A 171 -11.93 5.97 5.08
CA VAL A 171 -11.39 7.01 5.95
C VAL A 171 -12.37 7.36 7.07
N HIS A 172 -13.66 7.56 6.77
CA HIS A 172 -14.66 7.83 7.81
C HIS A 172 -14.78 6.67 8.80
N ALA A 173 -14.91 5.43 8.33
CA ALA A 173 -15.01 4.26 9.19
C ALA A 173 -13.81 4.16 10.13
N ARG A 174 -12.59 4.48 9.66
CA ARG A 174 -11.40 4.51 10.52
C ARG A 174 -11.43 5.64 11.54
N MET A 175 -11.84 6.84 11.13
CA MET A 175 -11.97 7.99 12.03
C MET A 175 -13.04 7.80 13.12
N ASP A 176 -14.17 7.18 12.77
CA ASP A 176 -15.32 7.00 13.67
C ASP A 176 -15.11 5.92 14.73
N THR A 177 -14.21 4.95 14.49
CA THR A 177 -13.89 3.92 15.51
C THR A 177 -13.34 4.52 16.82
N LEU A 178 -12.88 5.77 16.83
CA LEU A 178 -12.42 6.46 18.03
C LEU A 178 -13.51 7.24 18.76
N THR A 179 -14.46 7.86 18.05
CA THR A 179 -15.58 8.57 18.71
C THR A 179 -16.50 7.60 19.43
N SER A 180 -16.68 6.38 18.89
CA SER A 180 -17.45 5.33 19.57
C SER A 180 -16.67 4.56 20.62
N GLY A 181 -15.33 4.50 20.54
CA GLY A 181 -14.46 3.79 21.47
C GLY A 181 -14.12 4.57 22.75
N ALA A 182 -14.26 5.90 22.73
CA ALA A 182 -13.95 6.78 23.86
C ALA A 182 -15.07 6.91 24.91
N ASN A 183 -16.13 6.09 24.85
CA ASN A 183 -17.31 6.19 25.73
C ASN A 183 -17.44 5.05 26.77
N TRP A 184 -16.34 4.40 27.18
CA TRP A 184 -16.39 3.25 28.11
C TRP A 184 -15.36 3.25 29.25
N GLU A 185 -14.94 4.41 29.75
CA GLU A 185 -14.19 4.47 31.02
C GLU A 185 -14.66 5.66 31.86
N GLU A 186 -15.84 5.55 32.47
CA GLU A 186 -16.18 6.36 33.65
C GLU A 186 -17.33 5.74 34.45
N GLU A 187 -17.22 4.47 34.88
CA GLU A 187 -18.01 3.98 36.01
C GLU A 187 -17.16 3.14 36.99
N GLU A 188 -16.84 3.81 38.09
CA GLU A 188 -16.68 3.30 39.46
C GLU A 188 -15.70 2.16 39.76
N GLU A 189 -14.54 2.51 40.31
CA GLU A 189 -13.97 1.74 41.41
C GLU A 189 -13.40 2.69 42.49
N VAL A 190 -14.27 3.12 43.42
CA VAL A 190 -13.85 3.65 44.72
C VAL A 190 -13.90 2.49 45.70
N ALA A 191 -12.76 1.84 45.92
CA ALA A 191 -12.60 0.85 46.98
C ALA A 191 -11.29 1.06 47.75
N GLY A 192 -11.45 1.45 49.02
CA GLY A 192 -10.68 0.88 50.12
C GLY A 192 -9.25 1.37 50.33
N GLY A 193 -9.10 2.32 51.25
CA GLY A 193 -7.83 2.51 51.96
C GLY A 193 -7.54 1.37 52.95
N GLY A 194 -6.25 1.08 53.15
CA GLY A 194 -5.71 0.24 54.22
C GLY A 194 -4.21 0.00 54.06
N GLU A 195 -3.43 0.58 54.98
CA GLU A 195 -2.15 0.14 55.60
C GLU A 195 -1.57 -1.24 55.17
N GLU A 196 -0.26 -1.57 55.10
CA GLU A 196 0.94 -1.15 55.85
C GLU A 196 2.21 -1.88 55.30
N VAL A 197 3.40 -1.30 55.58
CA VAL A 197 4.83 -1.75 55.65
C VAL A 197 5.51 -2.89 54.83
N ALA A 198 6.76 -2.55 54.42
CA ALA A 198 8.03 -3.32 54.34
C ALA A 198 8.10 -4.49 53.33
N ASP A 199 9.19 -4.79 52.62
CA ASP A 199 10.62 -4.75 52.95
C ASP A 199 11.49 -4.69 51.66
N SER A 200 12.78 -4.50 51.89
CA SER A 200 13.99 -4.36 51.08
C SER A 200 14.22 -5.36 49.92
N GLU A 201 14.99 -4.91 48.91
CA GLU A 201 16.25 -5.53 48.40
C GLU A 201 16.50 -5.19 46.91
N GLU A 202 17.48 -4.31 46.65
CA GLU A 202 18.40 -4.40 45.50
C GLU A 202 19.30 -5.65 45.65
N PRO A 203 19.99 -6.22 44.63
CA PRO A 203 20.77 -5.47 43.62
C PRO A 203 21.00 -6.14 42.23
N SER A 204 21.76 -5.39 41.40
CA SER A 204 22.81 -5.84 40.43
C SER A 204 22.44 -6.04 38.96
N SER A 205 23.05 -5.19 38.12
CA SER A 205 23.46 -5.49 36.73
C SER A 205 24.60 -6.54 36.70
N PRO A 206 24.94 -7.10 35.51
CA PRO A 206 26.12 -6.57 34.84
C PRO A 206 26.09 -6.53 33.29
N SER A 207 26.94 -5.64 32.80
CA SER A 207 27.51 -5.41 31.47
C SER A 207 28.06 -6.65 30.73
N THR A 208 28.09 -6.67 29.38
CA THR A 208 29.31 -6.54 28.54
C THR A 208 29.13 -6.89 27.04
N ALA A 209 29.92 -6.17 26.22
CA ALA A 209 30.55 -6.50 24.92
C ALA A 209 29.66 -6.67 23.66
N SER A 210 29.76 -5.82 22.63
CA SER A 210 30.86 -5.61 21.66
C SER A 210 31.16 -6.84 20.80
N THR A 211 30.98 -6.73 19.46
CA THR A 211 32.03 -6.91 18.43
C THR A 211 31.49 -6.60 17.02
N ALA A 212 32.30 -5.87 16.26
CA ALA A 212 32.14 -5.51 14.86
C ALA A 212 32.76 -6.54 13.90
N ALA A 213 32.22 -6.65 12.69
CA ALA A 213 32.89 -7.13 11.47
C ALA A 213 32.09 -6.55 10.28
N SER A 214 32.56 -5.72 9.35
CA SER A 214 33.84 -5.51 8.64
C SER A 214 34.28 -6.69 7.77
N GLY A 215 34.01 -6.58 6.47
CA GLY A 215 34.52 -7.39 5.36
C GLY A 215 33.47 -7.46 4.26
N GLY A 216 33.71 -7.19 2.98
CA GLY A 216 34.89 -6.83 2.22
C GLY A 216 34.48 -6.89 0.74
N LEU A 217 34.64 -5.79 0.01
CA LEU A 217 34.43 -5.69 -1.43
C LEU A 217 35.52 -6.45 -2.20
N LEU A 218 35.18 -7.35 -3.12
CA LEU A 218 35.98 -7.62 -4.33
C LEU A 218 35.15 -8.28 -5.45
N GLY A 219 34.99 -7.53 -6.55
CA GLY A 219 35.24 -7.99 -7.93
C GLY A 219 34.27 -8.96 -8.61
N ALA A 220 33.47 -8.44 -9.56
CA ALA A 220 33.25 -9.09 -10.86
C ALA A 220 32.74 -8.08 -11.89
N SER A 221 33.64 -7.65 -12.78
CA SER A 221 33.29 -7.03 -14.05
C SER A 221 32.93 -8.13 -15.04
N GLY A 222 31.82 -7.99 -15.78
CA GLY A 222 31.57 -8.86 -16.93
C GLY A 222 30.11 -8.99 -17.35
N LEU A 223 29.74 -8.19 -18.36
CA LEU A 223 28.89 -8.57 -19.50
C LEU A 223 27.57 -9.33 -19.22
N PHE A 224 26.45 -8.60 -19.12
CA PHE A 224 25.14 -9.12 -19.54
C PHE A 224 24.31 -8.01 -20.20
N SER A 225 24.65 -7.72 -21.46
CA SER A 225 23.80 -6.96 -22.37
C SER A 225 22.95 -7.96 -23.16
N GLY A 226 21.62 -7.90 -23.02
CA GLY A 226 20.72 -8.48 -24.03
C GLY A 226 19.46 -9.19 -23.53
N ALA A 227 19.47 -9.87 -22.38
CA ALA A 227 18.35 -10.76 -22.02
C ALA A 227 17.32 -10.15 -21.03
N ALA A 228 17.70 -9.13 -20.24
CA ALA A 228 16.79 -8.49 -19.28
C ALA A 228 15.75 -7.56 -19.93
N SER A 229 15.97 -7.16 -21.19
CA SER A 229 15.12 -6.18 -21.88
C SER A 229 13.82 -6.75 -22.45
N THR A 230 13.71 -8.07 -22.65
CA THR A 230 12.56 -8.68 -23.33
C THR A 230 11.52 -9.20 -22.33
N VAL A 231 11.95 -9.77 -21.21
CA VAL A 231 11.05 -10.35 -20.20
C VAL A 231 10.30 -9.28 -19.40
N ALA A 232 10.94 -8.15 -19.10
CA ALA A 232 10.28 -7.01 -18.45
C ALA A 232 9.24 -6.33 -19.37
N ALA A 233 9.45 -6.37 -20.69
CA ALA A 233 8.51 -5.85 -21.67
C ALA A 233 7.30 -6.78 -21.86
N GLU A 234 7.50 -8.10 -21.83
CA GLU A 234 6.40 -9.08 -21.91
C GLU A 234 5.56 -9.13 -20.64
N ALA A 235 6.16 -9.12 -19.44
CA ALA A 235 5.39 -9.09 -18.18
C ALA A 235 4.55 -7.80 -18.03
N ALA A 236 5.08 -6.65 -18.49
CA ALA A 236 4.35 -5.39 -18.54
C ALA A 236 3.23 -5.38 -19.61
N SER A 237 3.42 -6.10 -20.72
CA SER A 237 2.41 -6.24 -21.78
C SER A 237 1.28 -7.21 -21.40
N GLU A 238 1.58 -8.27 -20.65
CA GLU A 238 0.60 -9.30 -20.26
C GLU A 238 -0.26 -8.83 -19.07
N ALA A 239 0.33 -8.12 -18.12
CA ALA A 239 -0.42 -7.51 -17.01
C ALA A 239 -1.24 -6.27 -17.41
N ALA A 240 -0.98 -5.66 -18.57
CA ALA A 240 -1.85 -4.65 -19.16
C ALA A 240 -3.16 -5.23 -19.72
N HIS A 241 -3.23 -6.56 -19.91
CA HIS A 241 -4.39 -7.21 -20.52
C HIS A 241 -5.37 -7.86 -19.52
N ASP A 242 -4.96 -8.07 -18.26
CA ASP A 242 -5.78 -8.73 -17.22
C ASP A 242 -6.22 -7.75 -16.12
N THR A 243 -7.05 -6.76 -16.50
CA THR A 243 -7.91 -6.05 -15.54
C THR A 243 -9.11 -6.94 -15.22
N ARG A 244 -8.89 -8.07 -14.55
CA ARG A 244 -9.99 -8.81 -13.91
C ARG A 244 -10.37 -8.10 -12.63
N THR A 245 -11.44 -7.32 -12.74
CA THR A 245 -12.27 -6.95 -11.60
C THR A 245 -12.61 -8.21 -10.78
N PRO A 246 -12.62 -8.13 -9.44
CA PRO A 246 -13.11 -9.24 -8.63
C PRO A 246 -14.56 -9.53 -9.02
N ARG A 247 -14.84 -10.81 -9.32
CA ARG A 247 -16.17 -11.31 -9.68
C ARG A 247 -17.15 -11.00 -8.53
N PRO A 248 -18.31 -10.37 -8.78
CA PRO A 248 -19.33 -10.22 -7.74
C PRO A 248 -19.82 -11.61 -7.29
N PRO A 249 -20.25 -11.76 -6.03
CA PRO A 249 -20.80 -13.03 -5.54
C PRO A 249 -21.97 -13.45 -6.42
N SER A 250 -21.96 -14.72 -6.85
CA SER A 250 -22.99 -15.31 -7.71
C SER A 250 -24.36 -15.34 -7.02
N ASP A 251 -25.39 -14.90 -7.75
CA ASP A 251 -26.81 -14.97 -7.41
C ASP A 251 -27.30 -16.44 -7.26
N THR A 252 -26.92 -17.10 -6.18
CA THR A 252 -27.48 -18.40 -5.77
C THR A 252 -28.01 -18.44 -4.34
N GLU A 253 -28.20 -17.28 -3.70
CA GLU A 253 -28.98 -17.16 -2.45
C GLU A 253 -30.19 -16.20 -2.61
N GLN A 254 -30.87 -16.28 -3.76
CA GLN A 254 -32.26 -15.87 -3.86
C GLN A 254 -33.14 -17.10 -4.05
N ARG A 255 -33.61 -17.64 -2.93
CA ARG A 255 -34.64 -18.68 -2.85
C ARG A 255 -35.20 -18.61 -1.43
N GLU A 256 -36.47 -18.41 -1.11
CA GLU A 256 -37.74 -18.27 -1.81
C GLU A 256 -38.58 -17.44 -0.81
N VAL A 257 -39.22 -16.35 -1.23
CA VAL A 257 -40.31 -15.75 -0.46
C VAL A 257 -41.56 -16.48 -0.92
N ASP A 258 -42.03 -17.44 -0.12
CA ASP A 258 -43.30 -18.16 -0.34
C ASP A 258 -44.50 -17.21 -0.26
N PRO A 259 -45.37 -17.14 -1.30
CA PRO A 259 -46.64 -16.45 -1.22
C PRO A 259 -47.78 -17.46 -1.41
N ALA A 260 -48.26 -18.09 -0.34
CA ALA A 260 -49.66 -18.57 -0.20
C ALA A 260 -49.83 -19.48 1.04
N ALA A 261 -50.49 -18.95 2.07
CA ALA A 261 -51.39 -19.71 2.94
C ALA A 261 -52.56 -18.75 3.23
N GLU A 262 -53.69 -18.92 2.54
CA GLU A 262 -54.92 -19.48 3.14
C GLU A 262 -55.38 -18.62 4.32
N ALA A 263 -56.24 -17.62 4.12
CA ALA A 263 -57.68 -17.76 3.98
C ALA A 263 -58.28 -18.67 5.06
N ASP A 264 -58.62 -18.09 6.22
CA ASP A 264 -59.73 -18.55 7.06
C ASP A 264 -60.33 -17.39 7.85
N ASP A 265 -61.66 -17.44 7.93
CA ASP A 265 -62.58 -16.78 8.88
C ASP A 265 -62.88 -15.27 8.78
N ILE A 266 -63.89 -14.96 7.94
CA ILE A 266 -64.96 -14.01 8.29
C ILE A 266 -66.32 -14.65 7.93
N GLU A 267 -67.06 -15.12 8.93
CA GLU A 267 -68.53 -14.96 8.99
C GLU A 267 -69.02 -14.92 10.45
N LEU A 268 -69.80 -13.85 10.72
CA LEU A 268 -70.71 -13.54 11.85
C LEU A 268 -70.12 -13.03 13.18
#